data_AF-A0A3M0YBN3-F1
#
_entry.id   AF-A0A3M0YBN3-F1
#
_cell.length_a   1.000
_cell.length_b   1.000
_cell.length_c   1.000
_cell.angle_alpha   90.00
_cell.angle_beta   90.00
_cell.angle_gamma   90.00
#
_symmetry.space_group_name_H-M   'P 1'
#
loop_
_entity.id
_entity.type
_entity.pdbx_description
1 polymer ?
#
loop_
_entity_poly.entity_id
_entity_poly.type
_entity_poly.pdbx_seq_one_letter_code
_entity_poly.pdbx_strand_id
1 'polypeptide(L)' 'MQQVFEDIKSDFRYDHELNGCLNCGICTATCPSAHFYDYSPREIVQLLWTENVEQIYDAMQEKIWACAQC' A
#
# COMPACT_ATOMS: atom_id res chain seq x y z
N MET A 1 -7.11 13.15 -8.27
CA MET A 1 -7.16 12.45 -6.98
C MET A 1 -8.15 11.30 -7.04
N GLN A 2 -9.45 11.54 -7.11
CA GLN A 2 -10.42 10.44 -7.14
C GLN A 2 -10.19 9.40 -8.26
N GLN A 3 -9.88 9.82 -9.49
CA GLN A 3 -9.67 8.90 -10.61
C GLN A 3 -8.62 7.82 -10.36
N VAL A 4 -7.47 8.17 -9.76
CA VAL A 4 -6.41 7.18 -9.50
C VAL A 4 -6.84 6.17 -8.45
N PHE A 5 -7.62 6.59 -7.46
CA PHE A 5 -8.15 5.65 -6.48
C PHE A 5 -9.15 4.67 -7.11
N GLU A 6 -10.00 5.15 -8.03
CA GLU A 6 -10.86 4.27 -8.83
C GLU A 6 -10.04 3.33 -9.73
N ASP A 7 -8.94 3.81 -10.32
CA ASP A 7 -8.05 2.97 -11.12
C ASP A 7 -7.42 1.85 -10.26
N ILE A 8 -7.00 2.15 -9.03
CA ILE A 8 -6.50 1.16 -8.06
C ILE A 8 -7.60 0.13 -7.73
N LYS A 9 -8.83 0.60 -7.44
CA LYS A 9 -9.99 -0.27 -7.15
C LYS A 9 -10.40 -1.14 -8.34
N SER A 10 -10.12 -0.70 -9.56
CA SER A 10 -10.45 -1.44 -10.79
C SER A 10 -9.52 -2.63 -11.05
N ASP A 11 -8.38 -2.73 -10.35
CA ASP A 11 -7.49 -3.88 -10.47
C ASP A 11 -8.21 -5.16 -9.99
N PHE A 12 -8.21 -6.20 -10.82
CA PHE A 12 -8.92 -7.45 -10.53
C PHE A 12 -8.44 -8.15 -9.25
N ARG A 13 -7.26 -7.80 -8.74
CA ARG A 13 -6.68 -8.34 -7.50
C ARG A 13 -7.09 -7.54 -6.27
N TYR A 14 -7.59 -6.31 -6.44
CA TYR A 14 -7.88 -5.39 -5.33
C TYR A 14 -8.70 -6.06 -4.23
N ASP A 15 -9.84 -6.66 -4.59
CA ASP A 15 -10.73 -7.27 -3.62
C ASP A 15 -10.11 -8.47 -2.89
N HIS A 16 -9.32 -9.31 -3.57
CA HIS A 16 -8.75 -10.50 -2.94
C HIS A 16 -7.52 -10.17 -2.11
N GLU A 17 -6.59 -9.37 -2.65
CA GLU A 17 -5.33 -9.03 -1.98
C GLU A 17 -5.53 -8.02 -0.86
N LEU A 18 -6.35 -6.97 -1.10
CA LEU A 18 -6.56 -5.94 -0.10
C LEU A 18 -7.46 -6.45 1.03
N ASN A 19 -8.58 -7.11 0.72
CA ASN A 19 -9.46 -7.65 1.78
C ASN A 19 -8.92 -8.95 2.40
N GLY A 20 -7.95 -9.61 1.75
CA GLY A 20 -7.24 -10.77 2.30
C GLY A 20 -6.18 -10.42 3.34
N CYS A 21 -5.81 -9.14 3.49
CA CYS A 21 -4.79 -8.72 4.45
C CYS A 21 -5.27 -8.90 5.91
N LEU A 22 -4.49 -9.67 6.69
CA LEU A 22 -4.77 -9.97 8.10
C LEU A 22 -4.05 -9.03 9.08
N ASN A 23 -3.41 -7.95 8.60
CA ASN A 23 -2.55 -7.07 9.40
C ASN A 23 -1.37 -7.75 10.13
N CYS A 24 -1.03 -8.99 9.78
CA CYS A 24 -0.06 -9.81 10.51
C CYS A 24 1.38 -9.27 10.47
N GLY A 25 1.74 -8.46 9.46
CA GLY A 25 3.06 -7.81 9.36
C GLY A 25 4.16 -8.64 8.72
N ILE A 26 3.86 -9.85 8.19
CA ILE A 26 4.84 -10.68 7.47
C ILE A 26 5.46 -9.91 6.30
N CYS A 27 4.65 -9.20 5.51
CA CYS A 27 5.13 -8.40 4.38
C CYS A 27 6.13 -7.31 4.80
N THR A 28 5.95 -6.66 5.95
CA THR A 28 6.91 -5.68 6.47
C THR A 28 8.18 -6.37 6.97
N ALA A 29 8.05 -7.51 7.67
CA ALA A 29 9.21 -8.24 8.20
C ALA A 29 10.14 -8.76 7.09
N THR A 30 9.58 -9.20 5.97
CA THR A 30 10.35 -9.73 4.83
C THR A 30 10.83 -8.65 3.86
N CYS A 31 10.30 -7.43 3.93
CA CYS A 31 10.62 -6.37 2.97
C CYS A 31 12.03 -5.80 3.23
N PRO A 32 12.96 -5.85 2.27
CA PRO A 32 14.28 -5.24 2.42
C PRO A 32 14.19 -3.73 2.63
N SER A 33 13.34 -3.04 1.88
CA SER A 33 13.19 -1.58 1.94
C SER A 33 12.67 -1.09 3.30
N ALA A 34 11.82 -1.88 3.97
CA ALA A 34 11.29 -1.53 5.29
C ALA A 34 12.37 -1.50 6.38
N HIS A 35 13.53 -2.13 6.15
CA HIS A 35 14.66 -2.08 7.09
C HIS A 35 15.52 -0.82 6.95
N PHE A 36 15.43 -0.12 5.81
CA PHE A 36 16.32 1.00 5.49
C PHE A 36 15.59 2.32 5.24
N TYR A 37 14.29 2.29 4.96
CA TYR A 37 13.48 3.46 4.62
C TYR A 37 12.21 3.52 5.48
N ASP A 38 11.59 4.71 5.59
CA ASP A 38 10.24 4.88 6.16
C ASP A 38 9.18 4.34 5.18
N TYR A 39 9.16 3.02 5.07
CA TYR A 39 8.28 2.29 4.18
C TYR A 39 7.81 1.00 4.84
N SER A 40 6.51 0.77 4.81
CA SER A 40 5.93 -0.48 5.28
C SER A 40 4.82 -0.89 4.31
N PRO A 41 4.96 -2.03 3.59
CA PRO A 41 3.92 -2.48 2.67
C PRO A 41 2.59 -2.72 3.40
N ARG A 42 2.62 -3.10 4.69
CA ARG A 42 1.41 -3.22 5.51
C ARG A 42 0.73 -1.87 5.74
N GLU A 43 1.49 -0.81 6.01
CA GLU A 43 0.90 0.52 6.21
C GLU A 43 0.25 1.05 4.93
N ILE A 44 0.82 0.75 3.76
CA ILE A 44 0.19 1.10 2.48
C ILE A 44 -1.19 0.42 2.33
N VAL A 45 -1.29 -0.87 2.69
CA VAL A 45 -2.59 -1.58 2.69
C VAL A 45 -3.57 -0.95 3.67
N GLN A 46 -3.12 -0.61 4.88
CA GLN A 46 -3.95 0.04 5.88
C GLN A 46 -4.46 1.40 5.42
N LEU A 47 -3.60 2.20 4.77
CA LEU A 47 -3.99 3.49 4.18
C LEU A 47 -5.06 3.31 3.11
N LEU A 48 -4.92 2.30 2.24
CA LEU A 48 -5.92 2.02 1.20
C LEU A 48 -7.30 1.68 1.78
N TRP A 49 -7.38 1.01 2.93
CA TRP A 49 -8.66 0.74 3.62
C TRP A 49 -9.32 1.96 4.23
N THR A 50 -8.57 3.02 4.53
CA THR A 50 -9.18 4.26 5.04
C THR A 50 -10.02 4.96 3.97
N GLU A 51 -9.77 4.62 2.69
CA GLU A 51 -10.30 5.33 1.52
C GLU A 51 -10.05 6.85 1.55
N ASN A 52 -9.11 7.31 2.38
CA ASN A 52 -8.71 8.69 2.44
C ASN A 52 -7.76 8.97 1.27
N VAL A 53 -8.34 9.43 0.17
CA VAL A 53 -7.63 9.67 -1.09
C VAL A 53 -6.46 10.64 -0.91
N GLU A 54 -6.56 11.65 -0.04
CA GLU A 54 -5.46 12.58 0.21
C GLU A 54 -4.24 11.86 0.81
N GLN A 55 -4.42 11.08 1.86
CA GLN A 55 -3.33 10.33 2.48
C GLN A 55 -2.75 9.25 1.57
N ILE A 56 -3.60 8.61 0.76
CA ILE A 56 -3.15 7.64 -0.24
C ILE A 56 -2.24 8.34 -1.26
N TYR A 57 -2.61 9.55 -1.71
CA TYR A 57 -1.80 10.33 -2.63
C TYR A 57 -0.45 10.77 -2.04
N ASP A 58 -0.42 11.20 -0.78
CA ASP A 58 0.82 11.55 -0.10
C ASP A 58 1.75 10.34 -0.02
N ALA A 59 1.22 9.18 0.37
CA ALA A 59 1.97 7.93 0.37
C ALA A 59 2.47 7.53 -1.02
N MET A 60 1.72 7.84 -2.08
CA MET A 60 2.15 7.63 -3.47
C MET A 60 3.33 8.52 -3.88
N GLN A 61 3.53 9.69 -3.26
CA GLN A 61 4.67 10.56 -3.58
C GLN A 61 5.92 10.17 -2.79
N GLU A 62 5.77 9.76 -1.53
CA GLU A 62 6.91 9.63 -0.62
C GLU A 62 7.27 8.19 -0.29
N LYS A 63 6.27 7.30 -0.16
CA LYS A 63 6.47 5.96 0.42
C LYS A 63 6.55 4.86 -0.64
N ILE A 64 5.61 4.81 -1.59
CA ILE A 64 5.48 3.65 -2.50
C ILE A 64 6.73 3.40 -3.36
N TRP A 65 7.50 4.45 -3.66
CA TRP A 65 8.69 4.38 -4.51
C TRP A 65 9.89 3.70 -3.83
N ALA A 66 9.82 3.44 -2.53
CA ALA A 66 10.79 2.60 -1.84
C ALA A 66 10.60 1.10 -2.12
N CYS A 67 9.47 0.68 -2.71
CA CYS A 67 9.22 -0.72 -3.07
C CYS A 67 10.05 -1.14 -4.28
N ALA A 68 10.92 -2.14 -4.09
CA ALA A 68 11.75 -2.70 -5.16
C ALA A 68 11.04 -3.78 -6.01
N GLN A 69 9.79 -4.13 -5.68
CA GLN A 69 9.03 -5.20 -6.34
C GLN A 69 9.81 -6.53 -6.46
N CYS A 70 10.56 -6.88 -5.41
CA CYS A 70 11.41 -8.07 -5.33
C CYS A 70 10.64 -9.38 -5.23
#